data_AF-A0A6B2L9S1-F1
#
_entry.id   AF-A0A6B2L9S1-F1
#
_cell.length_a   1.000
_cell.length_b   1.000
_cell.length_c   1.000
_cell.angle_alpha   90.00
_cell.angle_beta   90.00
_cell.angle_gamma   90.00
#
_symmetry.space_group_name_H-M   'P 1'
#
loop_
_entity.id
_entity.type
_entity.pdbx_description
1 polymer ?
#
loop_
_entity_poly.entity_id
_entity_poly.type
_entity_poly.pdbx_seq_one_letter_code
_entity_poly.pdbx_strand_id
1 'polypeptide(L)'
;MRIRLFNGQTTDESCDVDSTLSQVKDTISTKHNIPRGSFHFRQTYPNTIFDEAKEKDTLRDLGLYPNATLVVTSNNPALLNPTPSPAPQTGGGDYITATVNYLYSWVTWFAGTTPPAPTNDPQEPFPSQSNRGKVHHVSSEKEYNQLKNTNDLVIVDISATWCGPCKKIAPYFEDLATKHRSVVFLHVDLDKFKNSLSDLKGINSVPTFLYFKNKRLVTTVKGAN
;
A
#
# COMPACT_ATOMS: atom_id res chain seq x y z
N MET A 1 -8.40 3.69 -12.95
CA MET A 1 -7.42 2.62 -12.62
C MET A 1 -6.03 3.11 -13.00
N ARG A 2 -4.94 2.70 -12.32
CA ARG A 2 -3.58 3.01 -12.78
C ARG A 2 -2.93 1.76 -13.38
N ILE A 3 -2.23 1.91 -14.50
CA ILE A 3 -1.49 0.83 -15.13
C ILE A 3 0.02 1.11 -15.00
N ARG A 4 0.80 0.13 -14.54
CA ARG A 4 2.26 0.23 -14.50
C ARG A 4 2.88 -0.72 -15.52
N LEU A 5 3.70 -0.18 -16.40
CA LEU A 5 4.40 -0.97 -17.40
C LEU A 5 5.74 -1.50 -16.87
N PHE A 6 6.17 -2.60 -17.49
CA PHE A 6 7.38 -3.31 -17.11
C PHE A 6 8.67 -2.50 -17.27
N ASN A 7 8.71 -1.56 -18.24
CA ASN A 7 9.88 -0.72 -18.53
C ASN A 7 10.12 0.41 -17.51
N GLY A 8 9.46 0.37 -16.33
CA GLY A 8 9.55 1.41 -15.32
C GLY A 8 8.78 2.69 -15.66
N GLN A 9 8.14 2.78 -16.83
CA GLN A 9 7.26 3.89 -17.15
C GLN A 9 5.90 3.65 -16.50
N THR A 10 5.58 4.50 -15.53
CA THR A 10 4.22 4.60 -14.99
C THR A 10 3.41 5.42 -15.97
N THR A 11 2.53 4.77 -16.72
CA THR A 11 1.58 5.46 -17.60
C THR A 11 0.20 5.38 -16.97
N ASP A 12 -0.30 6.50 -16.48
CA ASP A 12 -1.66 6.59 -15.97
C ASP A 12 -2.64 6.51 -17.15
N GLU A 13 -3.07 5.29 -17.45
CA GLU A 13 -4.12 5.01 -18.42
C GLU A 13 -5.48 4.97 -17.72
N SER A 14 -6.38 5.89 -18.08
CA SER A 14 -7.76 5.81 -17.62
C SER A 14 -8.52 4.79 -18.47
N CYS A 15 -8.70 3.59 -17.95
CA CYS A 15 -9.64 2.63 -18.50
C CYS A 15 -11.03 2.83 -17.89
N ASP A 16 -12.08 2.61 -18.70
CA ASP A 16 -13.44 2.51 -18.20
C ASP A 16 -13.55 1.28 -17.27
N VAL A 17 -14.25 1.43 -16.16
CA VAL A 17 -14.46 0.35 -15.17
C VAL A 17 -15.26 -0.82 -15.74
N ASP A 18 -16.03 -0.57 -16.79
CA ASP A 18 -16.83 -1.59 -17.47
C ASP A 18 -16.06 -2.24 -18.64
N SER A 19 -14.80 -1.82 -18.91
CA SER A 19 -13.92 -2.50 -19.85
C SER A 19 -13.47 -3.86 -19.32
N THR A 20 -13.35 -4.85 -20.21
CA THR A 20 -12.81 -6.17 -19.90
C THR A 20 -11.29 -6.17 -19.88
N LEU A 21 -10.68 -7.11 -19.14
CA LEU A 21 -9.22 -7.28 -19.16
C LEU A 21 -8.68 -7.51 -20.58
N SER A 22 -9.42 -8.21 -21.45
CA SER A 22 -9.04 -8.35 -22.86
C SER A 22 -8.92 -7.01 -23.58
N GLN A 23 -9.91 -6.12 -23.43
CA GLN A 23 -9.89 -4.80 -24.06
C GLN A 23 -8.73 -3.94 -23.55
N VAL A 24 -8.43 -4.04 -22.25
CA VAL A 24 -7.26 -3.38 -21.64
C VAL A 24 -5.95 -3.94 -22.22
N LYS A 25 -5.87 -5.27 -22.44
CA LYS A 25 -4.72 -5.94 -23.06
C LYS A 25 -4.48 -5.43 -24.49
N ASP A 26 -5.53 -5.31 -25.29
CA ASP A 26 -5.46 -4.81 -26.66
C ASP A 26 -5.02 -3.35 -26.71
N THR A 27 -5.53 -2.54 -25.79
CA THR A 27 -5.15 -1.12 -25.65
C THR A 27 -3.67 -0.99 -25.35
N ILE A 28 -3.15 -1.76 -24.37
CA ILE A 28 -1.73 -1.73 -24.00
C ILE A 28 -0.85 -2.24 -25.14
N SER A 29 -1.27 -3.34 -25.78
CA SER A 29 -0.53 -3.92 -26.91
C SER A 29 -0.37 -2.92 -28.04
N THR A 30 -1.44 -2.18 -28.36
CA THR A 30 -1.45 -1.20 -29.44
C THR A 30 -0.69 0.07 -29.06
N LYS A 31 -0.94 0.61 -27.86
CA LYS A 31 -0.39 1.90 -27.42
C LYS A 31 1.11 1.84 -27.10
N HIS A 32 1.57 0.71 -26.57
CA HIS A 32 2.97 0.55 -26.14
C HIS A 32 3.77 -0.41 -27.02
N ASN A 33 3.17 -0.93 -28.10
CA ASN A 33 3.81 -1.87 -29.02
C ASN A 33 4.36 -3.13 -28.32
N ILE A 34 3.61 -3.65 -27.35
CA ILE A 34 3.98 -4.84 -26.56
C ILE A 34 3.11 -6.01 -27.04
N PRO A 35 3.68 -7.12 -27.55
CA PRO A 35 2.86 -8.24 -28.05
C PRO A 35 1.95 -8.83 -26.96
N ARG A 36 0.68 -9.07 -27.28
CA ARG A 36 -0.35 -9.59 -26.34
C ARG A 36 0.11 -10.80 -25.51
N GLY A 37 0.86 -11.74 -26.11
CA GLY A 37 1.35 -12.95 -25.44
C GLY A 37 2.62 -12.79 -24.60
N SER A 38 3.23 -11.60 -24.59
CA SER A 38 4.51 -11.34 -23.90
C SER A 38 4.35 -10.86 -22.45
N PHE A 39 3.11 -10.58 -22.03
CA PHE A 39 2.81 -10.05 -20.71
C PHE A 39 1.51 -10.59 -20.15
N HIS A 40 1.41 -10.54 -18.82
CA HIS A 40 0.19 -10.81 -18.06
C HIS A 40 -0.11 -9.64 -17.14
N PHE A 41 -1.35 -9.60 -16.68
CA PHE A 41 -1.78 -8.62 -15.70
C PHE A 41 -1.61 -9.15 -14.30
N ARG A 42 -1.08 -8.30 -13.44
CA ARG A 42 -0.88 -8.59 -12.03
C ARG A 42 -1.40 -7.44 -11.21
N GLN A 43 -2.34 -7.71 -10.30
CA GLN A 43 -2.71 -6.73 -9.30
C GLN A 43 -1.62 -6.65 -8.24
N THR A 44 -1.25 -5.44 -7.83
CA THR A 44 -0.33 -5.26 -6.70
C THR A 44 -0.93 -5.78 -5.40
N TYR A 45 -2.24 -5.63 -5.22
CA TYR A 45 -2.94 -6.11 -4.04
C TYR A 45 -4.44 -6.45 -4.24
N PRO A 46 -4.91 -7.63 -3.80
CA PRO A 46 -4.08 -8.78 -3.41
C PRO A 46 -3.17 -9.17 -4.58
N ASN A 47 -2.00 -9.74 -4.28
CA ASN A 47 -1.08 -10.15 -5.32
C ASN A 47 -1.75 -11.26 -6.16
N THR A 48 -2.33 -10.88 -7.29
CA THR A 48 -3.15 -11.75 -8.12
C THR A 48 -2.72 -11.60 -9.55
N ILE A 49 -2.30 -12.71 -10.14
CA ILE A 49 -2.10 -12.82 -11.58
C ILE A 49 -3.47 -13.15 -12.19
N PHE A 50 -3.84 -12.43 -13.24
CA PHE A 50 -5.08 -12.69 -13.97
C PHE A 50 -4.79 -13.63 -15.14
N ASP A 51 -5.37 -14.83 -15.06
CA ASP A 51 -5.29 -15.84 -16.10
C ASP A 51 -6.24 -15.54 -17.26
N GLU A 52 -6.08 -16.27 -18.38
CA GLU A 52 -6.92 -16.12 -19.57
C GLU A 52 -8.42 -16.27 -19.28
N ALA A 53 -8.79 -17.09 -18.30
CA ALA A 53 -10.18 -17.28 -17.89
C ALA A 53 -10.84 -15.97 -17.38
N LYS A 54 -10.04 -15.06 -16.80
CA LYS A 54 -10.49 -13.77 -16.27
C LYS A 54 -10.42 -12.65 -17.30
N GLU A 55 -9.96 -12.92 -18.53
CA GLU A 55 -9.89 -11.89 -19.58
C GLU A 55 -11.26 -11.34 -19.98
N LYS A 56 -12.33 -12.10 -19.72
CA LYS A 56 -13.72 -11.70 -19.98
C LYS A 56 -14.34 -10.87 -18.86
N ASP A 57 -13.74 -10.89 -17.66
CA ASP A 57 -14.25 -10.15 -16.52
C ASP A 57 -13.96 -8.65 -16.70
N THR A 58 -14.91 -7.81 -16.27
CA THR A 58 -14.70 -6.36 -16.27
C THR A 58 -13.77 -5.94 -15.14
N LEU A 59 -13.15 -4.77 -15.26
CA LEU A 59 -12.37 -4.19 -14.18
C LEU A 59 -13.21 -4.03 -12.90
N ARG A 60 -14.51 -3.76 -13.04
CA ARG A 60 -15.48 -3.71 -11.93
C ARG A 60 -15.65 -5.08 -11.27
N ASP A 61 -15.85 -6.15 -12.05
CA ASP A 61 -16.04 -7.51 -11.53
C ASP A 61 -14.81 -8.01 -10.78
N LEU A 62 -13.63 -7.57 -11.23
CA LEU A 62 -12.34 -7.86 -10.59
C LEU A 62 -12.03 -6.96 -9.38
N GLY A 63 -12.90 -6.00 -9.06
CA GLY A 63 -12.70 -5.06 -7.95
C GLY A 63 -11.53 -4.10 -8.18
N LEU A 64 -11.18 -3.80 -9.44
CA LEU A 64 -10.05 -2.97 -9.83
C LEU A 64 -10.37 -1.45 -9.85
N TYR A 65 -11.34 -1.00 -9.04
CA TYR A 65 -11.81 0.39 -9.01
C TYR A 65 -12.01 0.93 -7.57
N PRO A 66 -11.94 2.26 -7.32
CA PRO A 66 -11.46 3.31 -8.22
C PRO A 66 -9.93 3.48 -8.23
N ASN A 67 -9.18 2.81 -7.33
CA ASN A 67 -7.75 3.05 -7.11
C ASN A 67 -6.86 1.80 -7.22
N ALA A 68 -7.29 0.76 -7.94
CA ALA A 68 -6.43 -0.40 -8.15
C ALA A 68 -5.26 -0.07 -9.10
N THR A 69 -4.11 -0.66 -8.81
CA THR A 69 -2.94 -0.62 -9.68
C THR A 69 -2.78 -1.97 -10.35
N LEU A 70 -2.92 -1.98 -11.67
CA LEU A 70 -2.68 -3.13 -12.51
C LEU A 70 -1.24 -3.02 -13.03
N VAL A 71 -0.43 -4.02 -12.77
CA VAL A 71 0.95 -4.10 -13.26
C VAL A 71 0.97 -5.03 -14.46
N VAL A 72 1.59 -4.56 -15.53
CA VAL A 72 1.93 -5.36 -16.69
C VAL A 72 3.26 -6.03 -16.41
N THR A 73 3.24 -7.33 -16.15
CA THR A 73 4.43 -8.12 -15.87
C THR A 73 4.79 -8.95 -17.10
N SER A 74 6.08 -8.97 -17.44
CA SER A 74 6.58 -9.84 -18.51
C SER A 74 6.48 -11.31 -18.09
N ASN A 75 6.29 -12.19 -19.07
CA ASN A 75 6.42 -13.64 -18.88
C ASN A 75 7.88 -14.08 -18.64
N ASN A 76 8.85 -13.16 -18.73
CA ASN A 76 10.24 -13.43 -18.40
C ASN A 76 10.47 -13.35 -16.87
N PRO A 77 10.83 -14.47 -16.21
CA PRO A 77 10.99 -14.51 -14.75
C PRO A 77 12.15 -13.65 -14.23
N ALA A 78 13.15 -13.32 -15.06
CA ALA A 78 14.27 -12.45 -14.66
C ALA A 78 13.88 -10.98 -14.47
N LEU A 79 12.66 -10.63 -14.87
CA LEU A 79 12.09 -9.29 -14.86
C LEU A 79 11.00 -9.15 -13.77
N LEU A 80 10.69 -10.21 -13.04
CA LEU A 80 9.79 -10.13 -11.88
C LEU A 80 10.52 -9.38 -10.76
N ASN A 81 10.25 -8.08 -10.59
CA ASN A 81 10.80 -7.31 -9.47
C ASN A 81 10.57 -8.06 -8.15
N PRO A 82 11.59 -8.13 -7.30
CA PRO A 82 11.53 -8.90 -6.07
C PRO A 82 10.44 -8.29 -5.19
N THR A 83 9.55 -9.14 -4.68
CA THR A 83 8.87 -8.84 -3.43
C THR A 83 9.92 -8.31 -2.46
N PRO A 84 9.69 -7.23 -1.69
CA PRO A 84 10.63 -6.84 -0.65
C PRO A 84 10.94 -8.08 0.18
N SER A 85 12.21 -8.48 0.19
CA SER A 85 12.67 -9.67 0.90
C SER A 85 12.19 -9.57 2.35
N PRO A 86 11.81 -10.69 3.02
CA PRO A 86 11.46 -10.64 4.43
C PRO A 86 12.55 -9.91 5.22
N ALA A 87 12.12 -9.08 6.19
CA ALA A 87 13.01 -8.27 7.00
C ALA A 87 14.23 -9.09 7.46
N PRO A 88 15.47 -8.60 7.28
CA PRO A 88 16.65 -9.28 7.78
C PRO A 88 16.51 -9.52 9.28
N GLN A 89 16.63 -10.77 9.72
CA GLN A 89 16.81 -11.09 11.14
C GLN A 89 18.25 -10.74 11.51
N THR A 90 18.54 -9.45 11.68
CA THR A 90 19.89 -9.02 12.06
C THR A 90 20.10 -9.20 13.55
N GLY A 91 20.93 -10.18 13.91
CA GLY A 91 21.67 -10.14 15.17
C GLY A 91 22.63 -8.94 15.17
N GLY A 92 22.48 -8.04 16.15
CA GLY A 92 23.54 -7.14 16.60
C GLY A 92 23.78 -5.81 15.86
N GLY A 93 22.92 -5.36 14.94
CA GLY A 93 23.00 -4.05 14.29
C GLY A 93 21.78 -3.15 14.57
N ASP A 94 21.93 -1.83 14.43
CA ASP A 94 20.92 -0.80 14.76
C ASP A 94 19.51 -1.10 14.22
N TYR A 95 18.72 -1.76 15.07
CA TYR A 95 17.41 -2.33 14.76
C TYR A 95 16.36 -1.26 14.38
N ILE A 96 16.58 -0.01 14.80
CA ILE A 96 15.74 1.13 14.44
C ILE A 96 15.87 1.42 12.96
N THR A 97 17.12 1.54 12.47
CA THR A 97 17.41 1.81 11.07
C THR A 97 16.86 0.71 10.16
N ALA A 98 16.97 -0.56 10.56
CA ALA A 98 16.40 -1.68 9.82
C ALA A 98 14.86 -1.60 9.73
N THR A 99 14.18 -1.30 10.84
CA THR A 99 12.72 -1.18 10.88
C THR A 99 12.24 -0.01 10.02
N VAL A 100 12.90 1.16 10.11
CA VAL A 100 12.56 2.36 9.33
C VAL A 100 12.75 2.14 7.84
N ASN A 101 13.89 1.55 7.43
CA ASN A 101 14.14 1.24 6.02
C ASN A 101 13.11 0.25 5.46
N TYR A 102 12.69 -0.72 6.27
CA TYR A 102 11.67 -1.68 5.89
C TYR A 102 10.28 -1.04 5.74
N LEU A 103 9.88 -0.18 6.69
CA LEU A 103 8.66 0.63 6.58
C LEU A 103 8.67 1.50 5.32
N TYR A 104 9.78 2.22 5.07
CA TYR A 104 9.94 3.06 3.89
C TYR A 104 9.81 2.27 2.58
N SER A 105 10.40 1.06 2.54
CA SER A 105 10.31 0.17 1.37
C SER A 105 8.88 -0.27 1.09
N TRP A 106 8.11 -0.59 2.14
CA TRP A 106 6.70 -0.97 1.97
C TRP A 106 5.81 0.21 1.58
N VAL A 107 6.01 1.37 2.20
CA VAL A 107 5.27 2.60 1.87
C VAL A 107 5.50 2.97 0.40
N THR A 108 6.76 3.00 -0.04
CA THR A 108 7.13 3.36 -1.42
C THR A 108 6.62 2.33 -2.43
N TRP A 109 6.64 1.04 -2.08
CA TRP A 109 6.07 -0.03 -2.92
C TRP A 109 4.57 0.16 -3.18
N PHE A 110 3.79 0.42 -2.12
CA PHE A 110 2.34 0.66 -2.25
C PHE A 110 2.00 2.03 -2.84
N ALA A 111 2.74 3.08 -2.48
CA ALA A 111 2.45 4.45 -2.90
C ALA A 111 2.89 4.73 -4.35
N GLY A 112 3.81 3.92 -4.90
CA GLY A 112 4.54 4.28 -6.10
C GLY A 112 5.74 5.16 -5.80
N THR A 113 6.79 4.99 -6.60
CA THR A 113 8.01 5.78 -6.49
C THR A 113 7.67 7.26 -6.62
N THR A 114 7.98 7.99 -5.55
CA THR A 114 7.86 9.45 -5.34
C THR A 114 6.46 10.00 -5.05
N PRO A 115 6.30 10.77 -3.95
CA PRO A 115 5.16 11.68 -3.80
C PRO A 115 5.13 12.64 -5.00
N PRO A 116 3.94 12.99 -5.55
CA PRO A 116 3.86 14.11 -6.45
C PRO A 116 4.42 15.35 -5.73
N ALA A 117 5.24 16.13 -6.43
CA ALA A 117 5.76 17.40 -5.93
C ALA A 117 4.60 18.26 -5.41
N PRO A 118 4.79 19.12 -4.39
CA PRO A 118 3.75 20.05 -3.95
C PRO A 118 3.47 21.04 -5.09
N THR A 119 2.47 20.74 -5.92
CA THR A 119 2.00 21.63 -6.97
C THR A 119 0.95 22.56 -6.36
N ASN A 120 1.12 23.86 -6.59
CA ASN A 120 0.16 24.90 -6.19
C ASN A 120 -1.10 24.90 -7.08
N ASP A 121 -1.58 23.73 -7.52
CA ASP A 121 -2.70 23.60 -8.45
C ASP A 121 -4.03 23.44 -7.68
N PRO A 122 -5.03 24.32 -7.87
CA PRO A 122 -6.28 24.31 -7.10
C PRO A 122 -7.22 23.10 -7.33
N GLN A 123 -6.93 22.18 -8.26
CA GLN A 123 -7.78 21.01 -8.51
C GLN A 123 -6.98 19.70 -8.71
N GLU A 124 -6.52 19.09 -7.62
CA GLU A 124 -6.33 17.63 -7.60
C GLU A 124 -7.68 16.91 -7.40
N PRO A 125 -7.94 15.76 -8.04
CA PRO A 125 -9.24 15.06 -8.03
C PRO A 125 -9.54 14.29 -6.73
N PHE A 126 -8.92 14.63 -5.60
CA PHE A 126 -9.10 13.90 -4.34
C PHE A 126 -10.10 14.63 -3.42
N PRO A 127 -11.24 13.99 -3.04
CA PRO A 127 -12.21 14.62 -2.16
C PRO A 127 -11.63 14.88 -0.74
N SER A 128 -11.58 16.16 -0.37
CA SER A 128 -11.40 16.81 0.94
C SER A 128 -10.51 16.13 2.00
N GLN A 129 -9.27 16.63 2.17
CA GLN A 129 -8.25 16.10 3.09
C GLN A 129 -8.15 16.88 4.43
N SER A 130 -8.76 16.38 5.51
CA SER A 130 -8.39 16.76 6.90
C SER A 130 -7.44 15.75 7.57
N ASN A 131 -7.28 14.58 6.95
CA ASN A 131 -6.63 13.42 7.54
C ASN A 131 -5.31 13.01 6.87
N ARG A 132 -4.66 13.88 6.10
CA ARG A 132 -3.47 13.53 5.32
C ARG A 132 -2.28 14.40 5.74
N GLY A 133 -1.06 13.88 5.61
CA GLY A 133 0.16 14.62 5.96
C GLY A 133 0.54 14.61 7.45
N LYS A 134 -0.18 13.84 8.28
CA LYS A 134 0.07 13.70 9.73
C LYS A 134 -0.32 12.31 10.23
N VAL A 135 0.18 11.93 11.39
CA VAL A 135 -0.23 10.72 12.11
C VAL A 135 -1.48 11.01 12.93
N HIS A 136 -2.49 10.15 12.83
CA HIS A 136 -3.71 10.24 13.63
C HIS A 136 -3.59 9.37 14.86
N HIS A 137 -3.59 10.00 16.03
CA HIS A 137 -3.65 9.31 17.30
C HIS A 137 -5.08 8.88 17.58
N VAL A 138 -5.34 7.58 17.45
CA VAL A 138 -6.68 7.01 17.57
C VAL A 138 -7.17 7.14 19.02
N SER A 139 -8.28 7.84 19.19
CA SER A 139 -8.89 8.11 20.49
C SER A 139 -10.02 7.14 20.84
N SER A 140 -10.68 6.55 19.82
CA SER A 140 -11.81 5.64 19.98
C SER A 140 -11.86 4.54 18.90
N GLU A 141 -12.57 3.45 19.19
CA GLU A 141 -12.82 2.36 18.22
C GLU A 141 -13.59 2.83 16.98
N LYS A 142 -14.56 3.73 17.16
CA LYS A 142 -15.33 4.30 16.06
C LYS A 142 -14.44 5.05 15.09
N GLU A 143 -13.54 5.88 15.62
CA GLU A 143 -12.55 6.62 14.82
C GLU A 143 -11.60 5.68 14.10
N TYR A 144 -11.06 4.65 14.79
CA TYR A 144 -10.22 3.63 14.17
C TYR A 144 -10.90 2.99 12.96
N ASN A 145 -12.13 2.51 13.13
CA ASN A 145 -12.87 1.85 12.06
C ASN A 145 -13.20 2.81 10.92
N GLN A 146 -13.50 4.07 11.20
CA GLN A 146 -13.75 5.09 10.17
C GLN A 146 -12.50 5.36 9.32
N LEU A 147 -11.34 5.56 9.96
CA LEU A 147 -10.09 5.88 9.26
C LEU A 147 -9.49 4.68 8.53
N LYS A 148 -9.66 3.47 9.09
CA LYS A 148 -9.22 2.21 8.48
C LYS A 148 -10.06 1.81 7.26
N ASN A 149 -11.37 2.04 7.30
CA ASN A 149 -12.31 1.58 6.28
C ASN A 149 -12.36 2.48 5.03
N THR A 150 -11.18 2.81 4.50
CA THR A 150 -11.00 3.58 3.26
C THR A 150 -10.43 2.69 2.15
N ASN A 151 -10.50 3.18 0.92
CA ASN A 151 -9.81 2.56 -0.22
C ASN A 151 -8.34 3.00 -0.33
N ASP A 152 -7.92 3.94 0.51
CA ASP A 152 -6.55 4.42 0.57
C ASP A 152 -5.65 3.37 1.23
N LEU A 153 -4.33 3.56 1.12
CA LEU A 153 -3.41 2.78 1.94
C LEU A 153 -3.50 3.35 3.36
N VAL A 154 -3.73 2.49 4.34
CA VAL A 154 -3.74 2.85 5.76
C VAL A 154 -2.64 2.06 6.45
N ILE A 155 -1.78 2.75 7.19
CA ILE A 155 -0.72 2.12 7.97
C ILE A 155 -0.99 2.43 9.44
N VAL A 156 -1.07 1.39 10.26
CA VAL A 156 -1.36 1.48 11.68
C VAL A 156 -0.12 1.11 12.47
N ASP A 157 0.49 2.07 13.15
CA ASP A 157 1.51 1.87 14.17
C ASP A 157 0.84 1.46 15.48
N ILE A 158 1.08 0.22 15.90
CA ILE A 158 0.61 -0.33 17.17
C ILE A 158 1.77 -0.23 18.15
N SER A 159 1.58 0.62 19.14
CA SER A 159 2.62 1.06 20.07
C SER A 159 2.17 0.88 21.52
N ALA A 160 3.08 1.11 22.46
CA ALA A 160 2.77 1.16 23.89
C ALA A 160 3.65 2.20 24.60
N THR A 161 3.13 2.79 25.68
CA THR A 161 3.84 3.87 26.41
C THR A 161 5.15 3.42 27.06
N TRP A 162 5.24 2.14 27.44
CA TRP A 162 6.43 1.50 28.02
C TRP A 162 7.44 1.03 26.96
N CYS A 163 7.09 1.08 25.67
CA CYS A 163 7.94 0.59 24.59
C CYS A 163 9.01 1.62 24.19
N GLY A 164 10.27 1.37 24.59
CA GLY A 164 11.43 2.18 24.20
C GLY A 164 11.65 2.27 22.68
N PRO A 165 11.66 1.14 21.93
CA PRO A 165 11.77 1.15 20.48
C PRO A 165 10.70 1.97 19.76
N CYS A 166 9.45 1.91 20.25
CA CYS A 166 8.32 2.63 19.66
C CYS A 166 8.53 4.15 19.71
N LYS A 167 9.04 4.68 20.84
CA LYS A 167 9.38 6.10 21.00
C LYS A 167 10.43 6.57 20.00
N LYS A 168 11.39 5.70 19.65
CA LYS A 168 12.43 6.00 18.66
C LYS A 168 11.90 5.98 17.22
N ILE A 169 10.91 5.16 16.92
CA ILE A 169 10.32 5.04 15.57
C ILE A 169 9.28 6.13 15.29
N ALA A 170 8.58 6.63 16.32
CA ALA A 170 7.57 7.69 16.21
C ALA A 170 7.95 8.88 15.29
N PRO A 171 9.11 9.55 15.44
CA PRO A 171 9.48 10.68 14.57
C PRO A 171 9.65 10.28 13.10
N TYR A 172 10.10 9.06 12.81
CA TYR A 172 10.20 8.55 11.44
C TYR A 172 8.82 8.25 10.86
N PHE A 173 7.90 7.75 11.68
CA PHE A 173 6.52 7.51 11.27
C PHE A 173 5.79 8.81 10.93
N GLU A 174 6.05 9.89 11.68
CA GLU A 174 5.55 11.24 11.39
C GLU A 174 6.15 11.83 10.10
N ASP A 175 7.44 11.65 9.86
CA ASP A 175 8.10 12.07 8.61
C ASP A 175 7.53 11.32 7.40
N LEU A 176 7.29 10.01 7.52
CA LEU A 176 6.60 9.21 6.49
C LEU A 176 5.19 9.77 6.21
N ALA A 177 4.44 10.12 7.25
CA ALA A 177 3.11 10.70 7.09
C ALA A 177 3.14 12.04 6.33
N THR A 178 4.15 12.86 6.62
CA THR A 178 4.35 14.16 5.96
C THR A 178 4.70 13.99 4.47
N LYS A 179 5.58 13.03 4.15
CA LYS A 179 6.03 12.73 2.79
C LYS A 179 4.96 12.04 1.94
N HIS A 180 4.14 11.18 2.55
CA HIS A 180 3.17 10.35 1.83
C HIS A 180 1.73 10.79 2.13
N ARG A 181 1.35 11.96 1.61
CA ARG A 181 -0.01 12.50 1.76
C ARG A 181 -1.10 11.66 1.10
N SER A 182 -0.78 10.66 0.28
CA SER A 182 -1.77 9.72 -0.28
C SER A 182 -2.06 8.52 0.64
N VAL A 183 -1.39 8.44 1.79
CA VAL A 183 -1.46 7.35 2.76
C VAL A 183 -2.02 7.89 4.08
N VAL A 184 -2.87 7.11 4.74
CA VAL A 184 -3.41 7.42 6.07
C VAL A 184 -2.54 6.73 7.11
N PHE A 185 -1.97 7.51 8.03
CA PHE A 185 -1.13 6.99 9.10
C PHE A 185 -1.89 7.07 10.43
N LEU A 186 -2.05 5.93 11.10
CA LEU A 186 -2.72 5.80 12.38
C LEU A 186 -1.73 5.36 13.45
N HIS A 187 -1.85 5.92 14.63
CA HIS A 187 -1.16 5.47 15.83
C HIS A 187 -2.19 4.94 16.83
N VAL A 188 -2.00 3.71 17.27
CA VAL A 188 -2.91 2.99 18.16
C VAL A 188 -2.14 2.48 19.36
N ASP A 189 -2.60 2.85 20.55
CA ASP A 189 -2.08 2.32 21.81
C ASP A 189 -2.62 0.89 22.04
N LEU A 190 -1.71 -0.09 22.08
CA LEU A 190 -2.04 -1.49 22.29
C LEU A 190 -2.77 -1.68 23.63
N ASP A 191 -2.26 -1.10 24.72
CA ASP A 191 -2.82 -1.32 26.06
C ASP A 191 -4.25 -0.77 26.17
N LYS A 192 -4.52 0.35 25.48
CA LYS A 192 -5.86 0.94 25.44
C LYS A 192 -6.86 0.15 24.60
N PHE A 193 -6.43 -0.46 23.49
CA PHE A 193 -7.34 -0.99 22.48
C PHE A 193 -7.27 -2.51 22.24
N LYS A 194 -6.37 -3.24 22.92
CA LYS A 194 -6.16 -4.70 22.73
C LYS A 194 -7.44 -5.53 22.81
N ASN A 195 -8.37 -5.15 23.69
CA ASN A 195 -9.61 -5.91 23.92
C ASN A 195 -10.79 -5.45 23.04
N SER A 196 -10.76 -4.21 22.54
CA SER A 196 -11.85 -3.64 21.75
C SER A 196 -11.64 -3.81 20.24
N LEU A 197 -10.40 -3.71 19.76
CA LEU A 197 -10.10 -3.82 18.33
C LEU A 197 -9.74 -5.27 17.97
N SER A 198 -10.56 -5.88 17.09
CA SER A 198 -10.31 -7.23 16.59
C SER A 198 -8.96 -7.37 15.90
N ASP A 199 -8.50 -6.33 15.21
CA ASP A 199 -7.24 -6.32 14.45
C ASP A 199 -6.01 -6.38 15.37
N LEU A 200 -6.16 -6.04 16.65
CA LEU A 200 -5.10 -6.11 17.65
C LEU A 200 -5.02 -7.47 18.34
N LYS A 201 -6.01 -8.35 18.14
CA LYS A 201 -6.02 -9.68 18.75
C LYS A 201 -4.84 -10.51 18.22
N GLY A 202 -4.03 -11.04 19.14
CA GLY A 202 -2.84 -11.83 18.82
C GLY A 202 -1.56 -11.00 18.63
N ILE A 203 -1.64 -9.67 18.74
CA ILE A 203 -0.45 -8.82 18.78
C ILE A 203 0.12 -8.85 20.20
N ASN A 204 1.31 -9.44 20.30
CA ASN A 204 2.02 -9.66 21.56
C ASN A 204 3.38 -8.95 21.63
N SER A 205 3.75 -8.22 20.58
CA SER A 205 5.02 -7.51 20.45
C SER A 205 4.77 -6.13 19.84
N VAL A 206 5.47 -5.11 20.34
CA VAL A 206 5.41 -3.74 19.82
C VAL A 206 6.83 -3.22 19.56
N PRO A 207 7.03 -2.37 18.54
CA PRO A 207 6.03 -1.85 17.62
C PRO A 207 5.58 -2.90 16.60
N THR A 208 4.30 -2.89 16.24
CA THR A 208 3.75 -3.70 15.14
C THR A 208 3.02 -2.80 14.17
N PHE A 209 3.27 -2.96 12.88
CA PHE A 209 2.66 -2.16 11.83
C PHE A 209 1.67 -2.99 11.03
N LEU A 210 0.42 -2.56 10.96
CA LEU A 210 -0.59 -3.17 10.11
C LEU A 210 -0.78 -2.32 8.87
N TYR A 211 -0.71 -2.96 7.71
CA TYR A 211 -0.96 -2.32 6.42
C TYR A 211 -2.34 -2.73 5.95
N PHE A 212 -3.24 -1.77 5.74
CA PHE A 212 -4.54 -2.00 5.13
C PHE A 212 -4.59 -1.32 3.77
N LYS A 213 -5.20 -2.00 2.80
CA LYS A 213 -5.51 -1.44 1.49
C LYS A 213 -6.87 -1.96 1.05
N ASN A 214 -7.72 -1.09 0.51
CA ASN A 214 -9.09 -1.46 0.13
C ASN A 214 -9.84 -2.16 1.27
N LYS A 215 -9.71 -1.62 2.49
CA LYS A 215 -10.36 -2.13 3.72
C LYS A 215 -9.95 -3.53 4.16
N ARG A 216 -8.89 -4.11 3.56
CA ARG A 216 -8.37 -5.44 3.91
C ARG A 216 -6.97 -5.34 4.49
N LEU A 217 -6.67 -6.19 5.48
CA LEU A 217 -5.33 -6.33 6.01
C LEU A 217 -4.43 -6.96 4.94
N VAL A 218 -3.38 -6.24 4.58
CA VAL A 218 -2.41 -6.61 3.55
C VAL A 218 -1.26 -7.38 4.15
N THR A 219 -0.64 -6.81 5.17
CA THR A 219 0.51 -7.40 5.84
C THR A 219 0.63 -6.86 7.24
N THR A 220 1.27 -7.66 8.09
CA THR A 220 1.63 -7.31 9.46
C THR A 220 3.15 -7.35 9.54
N VAL A 221 3.74 -6.21 9.85
CA VAL A 221 5.18 -6.08 10.04
C VAL A 221 5.44 -5.95 11.54
N LYS A 222 6.06 -6.96 12.13
CA LYS A 222 6.56 -6.86 13.50
C LYS A 222 7.87 -6.08 13.46
N GLY A 223 7.93 -4.97 14.18
CA GLY A 223 9.16 -4.23 14.41
C GLY A 223 10.06 -4.95 15.41
N ALA A 224 11.24 -4.39 15.64
CA ALA A 224 12.24 -4.95 16.55
C ALA A 224 11.66 -5.23 17.94
N ASN A 225 11.68 -6.51 18.31
CA ASN A 225 11.34 -7.04 19.63
C ASN A 225 12.59 -7.67 20.25
#